data_AF-A0A7V0LRE2-F1
#
_entry.id   AF-A0A7V0LRE2-F1
#
_cell.length_a   1.000
_cell.length_b   1.000
_cell.length_c   1.000
_cell.angle_alpha   90.00
_cell.angle_beta   90.00
_cell.angle_gamma   90.00
#
_symmetry.space_group_name_H-M   'P 1'
#
loop_
_entity.id
_entity.type
_entity.pdbx_description
1 polymer ?
#
loop_
_entity_poly.entity_id
_entity_poly.type
_entity_poly.pdbx_seq_one_letter_code
_entity_poly.pdbx_strand_id
1 'polypeptide(L)'
;RARSRARRAREGLPHEDSLSNDEFLEATLDVWEIHPESARRVGHPAPFPIALPERLINLYTFQGDLVLDPFMGSGTTLVAAARARRRGAGYDLDPAYVEIAQRRIAEHSDEPPEYRLVGKKLLDVAADVVTDAGFSIEGRNRRVSGVVVNLTARGLDGVPWLIDVSGGFTITPNGLSTTDAVLRSLGKAATLRRENAHILLLTSHLPKRATEPDRILRAARGDIFVDALEILDDGTPAALRSYATGPLFS
;
A
#
# COMPACT_ATOMS: atom_id res chain seq x y z
N ARG A 1 26.99 -14.00 8.45
CA ARG A 1 26.48 -12.97 7.50
C ARG A 1 25.14 -13.42 6.94
N ALA A 2 24.19 -12.50 6.76
CA ALA A 2 22.92 -12.79 6.10
C ALA A 2 23.14 -13.37 4.69
N ARG A 3 22.33 -14.34 4.28
CA ARG A 3 22.38 -14.93 2.94
C ARG A 3 21.77 -13.95 1.94
N SER A 4 22.41 -13.74 0.78
CA SER A 4 21.85 -12.88 -0.27
C SER A 4 20.57 -13.49 -0.87
N ARG A 5 19.70 -12.64 -1.42
CA ARG A 5 18.46 -13.07 -2.09
C ARG A 5 18.70 -14.14 -3.16
N ALA A 6 19.70 -13.93 -4.03
CA ALA A 6 20.07 -14.90 -5.07
C ALA A 6 20.53 -16.25 -4.49
N ARG A 7 21.21 -16.25 -3.34
CA ARG A 7 21.62 -17.48 -2.66
C ARG A 7 20.42 -18.20 -2.05
N ARG A 8 19.50 -17.47 -1.43
CA ARG A 8 18.27 -18.02 -0.85
C ARG A 8 17.39 -18.67 -1.91
N ALA A 9 17.25 -18.03 -3.08
CA ALA A 9 16.53 -18.59 -4.22
C ALA A 9 17.11 -19.93 -4.68
N ARG A 10 18.45 -20.04 -4.81
CA ARG A 10 19.12 -21.31 -5.16
C ARG A 10 18.93 -22.42 -4.13
N GLU A 11 18.79 -22.05 -2.86
CA GLU A 11 18.62 -22.98 -1.75
C GLU A 11 17.13 -23.28 -1.46
N GLY A 12 16.19 -22.78 -2.28
CA GLY A 12 14.75 -23.00 -2.10
C GLY A 12 14.18 -22.30 -0.86
N LEU A 13 14.84 -21.25 -0.37
CA LEU A 13 14.43 -20.51 0.81
C LEU A 13 13.54 -19.30 0.45
N PRO A 14 12.72 -18.80 1.40
CA PRO A 14 11.99 -17.54 1.26
C PRO A 14 12.88 -16.41 0.74
N HIS A 15 12.47 -15.69 -0.30
CA HIS A 15 13.32 -14.67 -0.95
C HIS A 15 12.51 -13.54 -1.62
N GLU A 16 11.23 -13.42 -1.27
CA GLU A 16 10.31 -12.41 -1.75
C GLU A 16 10.23 -11.25 -0.76
N ASP A 17 10.61 -10.06 -1.22
CA ASP A 17 10.54 -8.82 -0.47
C ASP A 17 9.08 -8.41 -0.25
N SER A 18 8.79 -7.76 0.87
CA SER A 18 7.47 -7.16 1.13
C SER A 18 7.42 -5.68 0.76
N LEU A 19 8.60 -5.07 0.61
CA LEU A 19 8.77 -3.65 0.39
C LEU A 19 9.32 -3.40 -1.02
N SER A 20 8.92 -2.30 -1.64
CA SER A 20 9.68 -1.70 -2.72
C SER A 20 10.91 -0.95 -2.21
N ASN A 21 11.71 -0.43 -3.15
CA ASN A 21 12.85 0.42 -2.84
C ASN A 21 12.46 1.72 -2.11
N ASP A 22 11.36 2.37 -2.50
CA ASP A 22 10.96 3.64 -1.89
C ASP A 22 10.46 3.43 -0.46
N GLU A 23 9.69 2.36 -0.25
CA GLU A 23 9.28 1.87 1.08
C GLU A 23 10.45 1.55 1.97
N PHE A 24 11.44 0.85 1.42
CA PHE A 24 12.62 0.46 2.15
C PHE A 24 13.37 1.72 2.61
N LEU A 25 13.55 2.70 1.73
CA LEU A 25 14.19 3.96 2.07
C LEU A 25 13.44 4.72 3.18
N GLU A 26 12.12 4.85 3.07
CA GLU A 26 11.29 5.51 4.10
C GLU A 26 11.37 4.76 5.44
N ALA A 27 11.24 3.44 5.42
CA ALA A 27 11.25 2.62 6.62
C ALA A 27 12.64 2.58 7.30
N THR A 28 13.71 2.92 6.58
CA THR A 28 15.07 3.04 7.13
C THR A 28 15.38 4.40 7.76
N LEU A 29 14.45 5.37 7.75
CA LEU A 29 14.64 6.63 8.47
C LEU A 29 14.74 6.39 9.99
N ASP A 30 15.50 7.23 10.69
CA ASP A 30 15.76 7.04 12.13
C ASP A 30 14.59 7.44 13.05
N VAL A 31 13.62 8.20 12.54
CA VAL A 31 12.45 8.69 13.30
C VAL A 31 11.17 8.14 12.67
N TRP A 32 10.37 7.44 13.47
CA TRP A 32 9.10 6.85 13.03
C TRP A 32 7.92 7.46 13.75
N GLU A 33 6.95 7.95 12.99
CA GLU A 33 5.65 8.37 13.52
C GLU A 33 4.69 7.18 13.52
N ILE A 34 4.51 6.55 14.69
CA ILE A 34 3.59 5.43 14.88
C ILE A 34 2.60 5.81 15.99
N HIS A 35 1.31 5.83 15.64
CA HIS A 35 0.28 6.12 16.62
C HIS A 35 0.12 4.96 17.63
N PRO A 36 -0.08 5.27 18.93
CA PRO A 36 -0.26 4.24 19.95
C PRO A 36 -1.59 3.48 19.77
N GLU A 37 -1.57 2.19 20.09
CA GLU A 37 -2.78 1.36 20.16
C GLU A 37 -3.57 1.65 21.44
N SER A 38 -4.91 1.56 21.36
CA SER A 38 -5.75 1.77 22.55
C SER A 38 -5.68 0.56 23.48
N ALA A 39 -5.10 0.74 24.68
CA ALA A 39 -5.03 -0.30 25.72
C ALA A 39 -6.41 -0.92 26.07
N ARG A 40 -7.50 -0.15 25.90
CA ARG A 40 -8.88 -0.57 26.16
C ARG A 40 -9.41 -1.63 25.17
N ARG A 41 -8.84 -1.71 23.96
CA ARG A 41 -9.27 -2.64 22.90
C ARG A 41 -8.58 -4.00 23.01
N VAL A 42 -7.39 -4.07 23.62
CA VAL A 42 -6.52 -5.26 23.61
C VAL A 42 -6.58 -6.07 24.92
N GLY A 43 -7.09 -5.49 26.02
CA GLY A 43 -7.14 -6.18 27.32
C GLY A 43 -5.76 -6.41 27.94
N HIS A 44 -4.75 -5.65 27.51
CA HIS A 44 -3.38 -5.71 28.00
C HIS A 44 -2.95 -4.32 28.50
N PRO A 45 -2.20 -4.20 29.62
CA PRO A 45 -1.88 -2.90 30.21
C PRO A 45 -1.01 -1.99 29.32
N ALA A 46 -0.17 -2.58 28.45
CA ALA A 46 0.79 -1.84 27.63
C ALA A 46 1.22 -2.57 26.33
N PRO A 47 0.32 -2.83 25.36
CA PRO A 47 0.73 -3.35 24.06
C PRO A 47 1.42 -2.24 23.24
N PHE A 48 2.59 -2.52 22.69
CA PHE A 48 3.13 -1.67 21.62
C PHE A 48 2.27 -1.82 20.35
N PRO A 49 2.21 -0.80 19.48
CA PRO A 49 1.39 -0.86 18.27
C PRO A 49 1.85 -1.97 17.32
N ILE A 50 0.91 -2.70 16.70
CA ILE A 50 1.21 -3.79 15.73
C ILE A 50 2.05 -3.27 14.55
N ALA A 51 1.87 -2.00 14.17
CA ALA A 51 2.62 -1.37 13.09
C ALA A 51 4.15 -1.35 13.33
N LEU A 52 4.60 -1.34 14.58
CA LEU A 52 6.01 -1.32 14.94
C LEU A 52 6.75 -2.63 14.56
N PRO A 53 6.36 -3.81 15.09
CA PRO A 53 6.97 -5.07 14.68
C PRO A 53 6.69 -5.38 13.21
N GLU A 54 5.53 -4.98 12.66
CA GLU A 54 5.21 -5.20 11.24
C GLU A 54 6.21 -4.48 10.31
N ARG A 55 6.58 -3.24 10.64
CA ARG A 55 7.64 -2.50 9.93
C ARG A 55 8.98 -3.23 9.98
N LEU A 56 9.41 -3.67 11.16
CA LEU A 56 10.67 -4.39 11.35
C LEU A 56 10.70 -5.72 10.60
N ILE A 57 9.61 -6.48 10.68
CA ILE A 57 9.46 -7.77 9.99
C ILE A 57 9.57 -7.55 8.48
N ASN A 58 8.90 -6.53 7.94
CA ASN A 58 8.97 -6.20 6.51
C ASN A 58 10.36 -5.74 6.04
N LEU A 59 11.11 -5.03 6.89
CA LEU A 59 12.47 -4.58 6.60
C LEU A 59 13.52 -5.71 6.61
N TYR A 60 13.41 -6.64 7.55
CA TYR A 60 14.51 -7.55 7.88
C TYR A 60 14.24 -9.03 7.53
N THR A 61 13.08 -9.35 6.99
CA THR A 61 12.70 -10.73 6.65
C THR A 61 12.01 -10.82 5.29
N PHE A 62 12.05 -12.00 4.66
CA PHE A 62 11.28 -12.29 3.46
C PHE A 62 9.92 -12.93 3.81
N GLN A 63 8.93 -12.84 2.91
CA GLN A 63 7.66 -13.55 3.09
C GLN A 63 7.90 -15.06 3.26
N GLY A 64 7.35 -15.66 4.31
CA GLY A 64 7.56 -17.07 4.68
C GLY A 64 8.72 -17.34 5.64
N ASP A 65 9.54 -16.34 5.97
CA ASP A 65 10.55 -16.46 7.03
C ASP A 65 9.90 -16.70 8.40
N LEU A 66 10.71 -17.22 9.34
CA LEU A 66 10.32 -17.41 10.73
C LEU A 66 10.74 -16.20 11.56
N VAL A 67 9.78 -15.59 12.25
CA VAL A 67 9.98 -14.53 13.23
C VAL A 67 9.88 -15.15 14.63
N LEU A 68 10.91 -14.95 15.44
CA LEU A 68 10.96 -15.44 16.82
C LEU A 68 10.83 -14.27 17.80
N ASP A 69 9.88 -14.38 18.74
CA ASP A 69 9.75 -13.47 19.88
C ASP A 69 9.84 -14.24 21.22
N PRO A 70 10.99 -14.20 21.92
CA PRO A 70 11.18 -14.94 23.16
C PRO A 70 10.49 -14.31 24.38
N PHE A 71 9.88 -13.13 24.22
CA PHE A 71 9.16 -12.41 25.27
C PHE A 71 7.81 -11.91 24.73
N MET A 72 7.06 -12.82 24.11
CA MET A 72 5.95 -12.46 23.23
C MET A 72 4.78 -11.76 23.95
N GLY A 73 4.62 -11.95 25.26
CA GLY A 73 3.51 -11.43 26.04
C GLY A 73 2.18 -11.79 25.37
N SER A 74 1.33 -10.78 25.17
CA SER A 74 0.05 -10.92 24.48
C SER A 74 0.14 -11.23 22.97
N GLY A 75 1.33 -11.48 22.42
CA GLY A 75 1.51 -12.00 21.05
C GLY A 75 1.53 -10.95 19.93
N THR A 76 1.73 -9.67 20.23
CA THR A 76 1.70 -8.58 19.22
C THR A 76 2.68 -8.83 18.06
N THR A 77 3.90 -9.29 18.33
CA THR A 77 4.88 -9.62 17.29
C THR A 77 4.43 -10.79 16.41
N LEU A 78 3.78 -11.79 16.99
CA LEU A 78 3.30 -12.96 16.26
C LEU A 78 2.09 -12.63 15.38
N VAL A 79 1.20 -11.75 15.85
CA VAL A 79 0.12 -11.18 15.04
C VAL A 79 0.69 -10.40 13.86
N ALA A 80 1.70 -9.56 14.10
CA ALA A 80 2.38 -8.82 13.02
C ALA A 80 3.07 -9.76 12.02
N ALA A 81 3.70 -10.83 12.50
CA ALA A 81 4.31 -11.84 11.63
C ALA A 81 3.25 -12.51 10.75
N ALA A 82 2.10 -12.90 11.32
CA ALA A 82 1.00 -13.51 10.57
C ALA A 82 0.46 -12.56 9.49
N ARG A 83 0.15 -11.30 9.84
CA ARG A 83 -0.29 -10.26 8.88
C ARG A 83 0.74 -10.06 7.76
N ALA A 84 2.02 -10.04 8.11
CA ALA A 84 3.10 -9.92 7.15
C ALA A 84 3.41 -11.23 6.40
N ARG A 85 2.63 -12.31 6.52
CA ARG A 85 2.89 -13.60 5.84
C ARG A 85 4.22 -14.24 6.23
N ARG A 86 4.64 -14.07 7.48
CA ARG A 86 5.75 -14.80 8.11
C ARG A 86 5.18 -15.86 9.03
N ARG A 87 5.99 -16.87 9.29
CA ARG A 87 5.74 -17.81 10.37
C ARG A 87 6.14 -17.15 11.69
N GLY A 88 5.34 -17.29 12.72
CA GLY A 88 5.66 -16.80 14.06
C GLY A 88 5.99 -17.95 15.00
N ALA A 89 6.98 -17.77 15.87
CA ALA A 89 7.21 -18.59 17.04
C ALA A 89 7.49 -17.67 18.23
N GLY A 90 6.96 -17.99 19.40
CA GLY A 90 7.25 -17.19 20.59
C GLY A 90 7.09 -17.96 21.88
N TYR A 91 7.67 -17.39 22.93
CA TYR A 91 7.67 -17.97 24.27
C TYR A 91 7.20 -16.91 25.27
N ASP A 92 6.44 -17.35 26.27
CA ASP A 92 6.15 -16.58 27.47
C ASP A 92 6.05 -17.56 28.65
N LEU A 93 6.39 -17.09 29.86
CA LEU A 93 6.32 -17.90 31.07
C LEU A 93 4.90 -17.91 31.68
N ASP A 94 4.10 -16.89 31.38
CA ASP A 94 2.72 -16.82 31.85
C ASP A 94 1.78 -17.54 30.87
N PRO A 95 1.16 -18.67 31.28
CA PRO A 95 0.25 -19.40 30.41
C PRO A 95 -0.97 -18.56 29.98
N ALA A 96 -1.40 -17.57 30.76
CA ALA A 96 -2.49 -16.69 30.39
C ALA A 96 -2.14 -15.81 29.18
N TYR A 97 -0.88 -15.34 29.08
CA TYR A 97 -0.42 -14.60 27.91
C TYR A 97 -0.29 -15.50 26.67
N VAL A 98 0.13 -16.75 26.85
CA VAL A 98 0.15 -17.73 25.76
C VAL A 98 -1.26 -17.94 25.18
N GLU A 99 -2.27 -18.08 26.04
CA GLU A 99 -3.67 -18.24 25.60
C GLU A 99 -4.19 -16.98 24.86
N ILE A 100 -3.90 -15.78 25.39
CA ILE A 100 -4.26 -14.52 24.72
C ILE A 100 -3.58 -14.42 23.34
N ALA A 101 -2.29 -14.75 23.26
CA ALA A 101 -1.53 -14.72 22.02
C ALA A 101 -2.13 -15.69 20.98
N GLN A 102 -2.42 -16.93 21.38
CA GLN A 102 -3.04 -17.93 20.51
C GLN A 102 -4.38 -17.45 19.95
N ARG A 103 -5.26 -16.90 20.80
CA ARG A 103 -6.54 -16.35 20.36
C ARG A 103 -6.34 -15.20 19.38
N ARG A 104 -5.48 -14.24 19.68
CA ARG A 104 -5.21 -13.08 18.81
C ARG A 104 -4.62 -13.51 17.47
N ILE A 105 -3.71 -14.48 17.46
CA ILE A 105 -3.16 -15.04 16.22
C ILE A 105 -4.29 -15.69 15.41
N ALA A 106 -5.16 -16.49 16.04
CA ALA A 106 -6.30 -17.13 15.37
C ALA A 106 -7.26 -16.12 14.72
N GLU A 107 -7.60 -15.05 15.45
CA GLU A 107 -8.43 -13.95 14.94
C GLU A 107 -7.80 -13.26 13.71
N HIS A 108 -6.47 -13.13 13.68
CA HIS A 108 -5.75 -12.42 12.62
C HIS A 108 -5.13 -13.35 11.56
N SER A 109 -5.30 -14.67 11.67
CA SER A 109 -4.80 -15.65 10.70
C SER A 109 -5.74 -15.85 9.50
N ASP A 110 -7.03 -15.57 9.68
CA ASP A 110 -8.03 -15.56 8.61
C ASP A 110 -8.33 -14.14 8.12
N GLU A 111 -8.00 -13.11 8.89
CA GLU A 111 -8.00 -11.75 8.40
C GLU A 111 -6.86 -11.63 7.38
N PRO A 112 -7.16 -11.40 6.09
CA PRO A 112 -6.10 -10.91 5.21
C PRO A 112 -5.54 -9.67 5.89
N PRO A 113 -4.21 -9.45 5.88
CA PRO A 113 -3.69 -8.18 6.34
C PRO A 113 -4.51 -7.07 5.69
N GLU A 114 -4.71 -5.96 6.39
CA GLU A 114 -5.26 -4.70 5.86
C GLU A 114 -4.29 -4.08 4.84
N TYR A 115 -3.90 -4.92 3.90
CA TYR A 115 -2.94 -4.88 2.82
C TYR A 115 -3.47 -5.93 1.82
N ARG A 116 -4.57 -5.59 1.14
CA ARG A 116 -5.23 -6.41 0.11
C ARG A 116 -4.39 -6.51 -1.18
N LEU A 117 -3.06 -6.53 -1.05
CA LEU A 117 -2.04 -6.74 -2.08
C LEU A 117 -1.28 -8.03 -1.76
N VAL A 118 -2.01 -9.13 -1.92
CA VAL A 118 -1.47 -10.48 -1.90
C VAL A 118 -0.46 -10.63 -3.05
N GLY A 119 0.83 -10.42 -2.77
CA GLY A 119 1.95 -10.78 -3.66
C GLY A 119 2.05 -10.04 -5.01
N LYS A 120 1.05 -9.25 -5.38
CA LYS A 120 1.03 -8.35 -6.54
C LYS A 120 1.31 -6.93 -6.09
N LYS A 121 2.19 -6.20 -6.77
CA LYS A 121 2.45 -4.78 -6.47
C LYS A 121 1.14 -4.00 -6.64
N LEU A 122 0.93 -2.89 -5.91
CA LEU A 122 -0.26 -2.03 -6.09
C LEU A 122 -0.44 -1.64 -7.56
N LEU A 123 0.68 -1.43 -8.25
CA LEU A 123 0.72 -1.17 -9.69
C LEU A 123 0.13 -2.30 -10.54
N ASP A 124 0.35 -3.56 -10.17
CA ASP A 124 -0.20 -4.71 -10.89
C ASP A 124 -1.71 -4.79 -10.66
N VAL A 125 -2.18 -4.56 -9.44
CA VAL A 125 -3.62 -4.52 -9.14
C VAL A 125 -4.29 -3.35 -9.85
N ALA A 126 -3.68 -2.17 -9.85
CA ALA A 126 -4.16 -1.03 -10.61
C ALA A 126 -4.23 -1.35 -12.12
N ALA A 127 -3.22 -2.02 -12.67
CA ALA A 127 -3.22 -2.40 -14.08
C ALA A 127 -4.32 -3.41 -14.42
N ASP A 128 -4.56 -4.40 -13.54
CA ASP A 128 -5.64 -5.38 -13.70
C ASP A 128 -7.00 -4.65 -13.69
N VAL A 129 -7.26 -3.82 -12.68
CA VAL A 129 -8.53 -3.06 -12.53
C VAL A 129 -8.77 -2.11 -13.71
N VAL A 130 -7.73 -1.43 -14.20
CA VAL A 130 -7.81 -0.53 -15.36
C VAL A 130 -8.09 -1.32 -16.64
N THR A 131 -7.44 -2.47 -16.82
CA THR A 131 -7.66 -3.33 -17.99
C THR A 131 -9.07 -3.90 -18.00
N ASP A 132 -9.56 -4.40 -16.86
CA ASP A 132 -10.91 -4.93 -16.70
C ASP A 132 -11.99 -3.87 -16.91
N ALA A 133 -11.64 -2.60 -16.72
CA ALA A 133 -12.52 -1.47 -17.02
C ALA A 133 -12.57 -1.09 -18.51
N GLY A 134 -11.77 -1.74 -19.37
CA GLY A 134 -11.80 -1.56 -20.82
C GLY A 134 -10.70 -0.66 -21.39
N PHE A 135 -9.70 -0.28 -20.59
CA PHE A 135 -8.52 0.43 -21.09
C PHE A 135 -7.50 -0.54 -21.69
N SER A 136 -6.80 -0.10 -22.73
CA SER A 136 -5.59 -0.77 -23.23
C SER A 136 -4.35 -0.17 -22.57
N ILE A 137 -3.60 -0.96 -21.79
CA ILE A 137 -2.33 -0.51 -21.19
C ILE A 137 -1.23 -0.43 -22.27
N GLU A 138 -0.64 0.74 -22.45
CA GLU A 138 0.44 1.01 -23.40
C GLU A 138 1.84 0.96 -22.75
N GLY A 139 1.93 1.07 -21.43
CA GLY A 139 3.21 1.12 -20.75
C GLY A 139 3.12 1.20 -19.22
N ARG A 140 4.24 0.91 -18.56
CA ARG A 140 4.41 0.99 -17.11
C ARG A 140 5.66 1.79 -16.75
N ASN A 141 5.60 2.58 -15.68
CA ASN A 141 6.71 3.40 -15.16
C ASN A 141 7.44 4.20 -16.25
N ARG A 142 6.67 4.85 -17.13
CA ARG A 142 7.21 5.65 -18.24
C ARG A 142 7.62 7.02 -17.74
N ARG A 143 8.73 7.55 -18.23
CA ARG A 143 9.12 8.94 -17.96
C ARG A 143 8.45 9.85 -19.01
N VAL A 144 7.62 10.77 -18.55
CA VAL A 144 6.87 11.74 -19.37
C VAL A 144 7.11 13.12 -18.78
N SER A 145 7.53 14.10 -19.58
CA SER A 145 7.88 15.45 -19.12
C SER A 145 8.75 15.48 -17.84
N GLY A 146 9.71 14.55 -17.75
CA GLY A 146 10.67 14.46 -16.63
C GLY A 146 10.19 13.67 -15.40
N VAL A 147 8.89 13.46 -15.24
CA VAL A 147 8.31 12.69 -14.11
C VAL A 147 7.99 11.25 -14.52
N VAL A 148 7.96 10.34 -13.54
CA VAL A 148 7.56 8.94 -13.77
C VAL A 148 6.04 8.82 -13.64
N VAL A 149 5.41 8.27 -14.67
CA VAL A 149 3.99 7.89 -14.72
C VAL A 149 3.89 6.38 -14.58
N ASN A 150 3.09 5.92 -13.62
CA ASN A 150 3.03 4.51 -13.26
C ASN A 150 2.38 3.64 -14.35
N LEU A 151 1.26 4.06 -14.93
CA LEU A 151 0.61 3.40 -16.06
C LEU A 151 0.28 4.42 -17.14
N THR A 152 0.52 4.04 -18.39
CA THR A 152 0.00 4.75 -19.56
C THR A 152 -1.01 3.84 -20.24
N ALA A 153 -2.19 4.36 -20.53
CA ALA A 153 -3.30 3.59 -21.07
C ALA A 153 -4.08 4.36 -22.13
N ARG A 154 -4.98 3.68 -22.84
CA ARG A 154 -5.87 4.29 -23.84
C ARG A 154 -7.29 3.77 -23.67
N GLY A 155 -8.27 4.67 -23.68
CA GLY A 155 -9.70 4.35 -23.74
C GLY A 155 -10.18 4.19 -25.20
N LEU A 156 -11.49 4.07 -25.39
CA LEU A 156 -12.11 3.97 -26.72
C LEU A 156 -12.09 5.29 -27.49
N ASP A 157 -12.03 6.42 -26.80
CA ASP A 157 -11.88 7.76 -27.38
C ASP A 157 -10.51 7.99 -28.05
N GLY A 158 -9.55 7.11 -27.77
CA GLY A 158 -8.20 7.19 -28.29
C GLY A 158 -7.36 8.30 -27.65
N VAL A 159 -7.81 9.00 -26.61
CA VAL A 159 -6.97 9.98 -25.91
C VAL A 159 -6.07 9.23 -24.91
N PRO A 160 -4.78 9.57 -24.78
CA PRO A 160 -3.92 8.92 -23.80
C PRO A 160 -4.35 9.20 -22.36
N TRP A 161 -4.22 8.21 -21.50
CA TRP A 161 -4.42 8.29 -20.06
C TRP A 161 -3.09 8.08 -19.34
N LEU A 162 -2.67 9.08 -18.55
CA LEU A 162 -1.53 9.04 -17.65
C LEU A 162 -2.03 8.79 -16.23
N ILE A 163 -1.81 7.58 -15.73
CA ILE A 163 -2.35 7.13 -14.46
C ILE A 163 -1.20 7.04 -13.44
N ASP A 164 -1.23 7.90 -12.43
CA ASP A 164 -0.32 7.81 -11.28
C ASP A 164 -0.95 6.93 -10.20
N VAL A 165 -0.18 5.97 -9.69
CA VAL A 165 -0.61 5.05 -8.65
C VAL A 165 0.03 5.52 -7.34
N SER A 166 -0.68 6.40 -6.63
CA SER A 166 -0.22 7.08 -5.43
C SER A 166 -0.39 6.21 -4.17
N GLY A 167 0.61 6.23 -3.29
CA GLY A 167 0.69 5.30 -2.15
C GLY A 167 1.10 3.89 -2.57
N GLY A 168 1.76 3.79 -3.73
CA GLY A 168 2.23 2.53 -4.32
C GLY A 168 3.06 1.68 -3.38
N PHE A 169 3.74 2.31 -2.41
CA PHE A 169 4.63 1.66 -1.50
C PHE A 169 4.93 2.57 -0.28
N THR A 170 4.19 2.44 0.82
CA THR A 170 4.60 2.89 2.18
C THR A 170 4.01 1.92 3.21
N ILE A 171 4.78 1.53 4.24
CA ILE A 171 4.37 0.54 5.27
C ILE A 171 3.13 0.99 6.05
N THR A 172 2.85 2.29 6.05
CA THR A 172 1.51 2.82 6.28
C THR A 172 0.86 3.05 4.92
N PRO A 173 -0.08 2.21 4.45
CA PRO A 173 -0.77 2.41 3.19
C PRO A 173 -1.72 3.58 3.40
N ASN A 174 -1.21 4.81 3.37
CA ASN A 174 -2.03 5.98 3.58
C ASN A 174 -2.50 6.56 2.26
N GLY A 175 -2.06 6.04 1.11
CA GLY A 175 -2.50 6.55 -0.19
C GLY A 175 -2.24 8.05 -0.31
N LEU A 176 -3.31 8.81 -0.55
CA LEU A 176 -3.36 10.26 -0.57
C LEU A 176 -3.84 10.88 0.77
N SER A 177 -3.73 10.17 1.89
CA SER A 177 -4.27 10.60 3.19
C SER A 177 -3.50 11.72 3.86
N THR A 178 -2.26 12.01 3.44
CA THR A 178 -1.43 13.08 3.99
C THR A 178 -1.30 14.25 3.02
N THR A 179 -1.09 15.45 3.56
CA THR A 179 -0.89 16.67 2.75
C THR A 179 0.30 16.52 1.81
N ASP A 180 1.44 15.98 2.27
CA ASP A 180 2.62 15.78 1.43
C ASP A 180 2.37 14.81 0.27
N ALA A 181 1.67 13.70 0.52
CA ALA A 181 1.33 12.74 -0.53
C ALA A 181 0.45 13.38 -1.62
N VAL A 182 -0.57 14.15 -1.22
CA VAL A 182 -1.40 14.92 -2.16
C VAL A 182 -0.56 15.91 -2.95
N LEU A 183 0.25 16.74 -2.29
CA LEU A 183 1.06 17.75 -2.97
C LEU A 183 2.07 17.13 -3.95
N ARG A 184 2.67 15.99 -3.62
CA ARG A 184 3.58 15.25 -4.50
C ARG A 184 2.86 14.76 -5.76
N SER A 185 1.69 14.15 -5.61
CA SER A 185 0.90 13.67 -6.75
C SER A 185 0.36 14.81 -7.60
N LEU A 186 -0.08 15.91 -6.98
CA LEU A 186 -0.48 17.12 -7.69
C LEU A 186 0.69 17.79 -8.41
N GLY A 187 1.89 17.81 -7.83
CA GLY A 187 3.10 18.32 -8.50
C GLY A 187 3.45 17.54 -9.76
N LYS A 188 3.36 16.20 -9.70
CA LYS A 188 3.51 15.35 -10.88
C LYS A 188 2.43 15.65 -11.92
N ALA A 189 1.16 15.64 -11.53
CA ALA A 189 0.03 15.89 -12.43
C ALA A 189 0.13 17.28 -13.09
N ALA A 190 0.50 18.31 -12.32
CA ALA A 190 0.73 19.66 -12.82
C ALA A 190 1.83 19.70 -13.90
N THR A 191 2.90 18.92 -13.73
CA THR A 191 3.99 18.79 -14.74
C THR A 191 3.48 18.14 -16.03
N LEU A 192 2.52 17.23 -15.91
CA LEU A 192 1.92 16.51 -17.03
C LEU A 192 0.78 17.27 -17.71
N ARG A 193 0.28 18.38 -17.16
CA ARG A 193 -0.84 19.16 -17.74
C ARG A 193 -0.61 19.63 -19.18
N ARG A 194 0.65 19.73 -19.61
CA ARG A 194 1.01 20.12 -20.98
C ARG A 194 0.93 18.98 -21.99
N GLU A 195 0.84 17.74 -21.50
CA GLU A 195 0.59 16.57 -22.32
C GLU A 195 -0.87 16.59 -22.77
N ASN A 196 -1.14 16.28 -24.04
CA ASN A 196 -2.50 16.14 -24.55
C ASN A 196 -3.09 14.78 -24.10
N ALA A 197 -3.29 14.63 -22.80
CA ALA A 197 -3.65 13.39 -22.14
C ALA A 197 -4.53 13.64 -20.91
N HIS A 198 -5.37 12.66 -20.57
CA HIS A 198 -6.10 12.63 -19.32
C HIS A 198 -5.18 12.16 -18.19
N ILE A 199 -5.26 12.81 -17.03
CA ILE A 199 -4.49 12.43 -15.85
C ILE A 199 -5.43 11.85 -14.80
N LEU A 200 -5.14 10.67 -14.29
CA LEU A 200 -5.93 9.98 -13.27
C LEU A 200 -5.02 9.60 -12.09
N LEU A 201 -5.53 9.77 -10.88
CA LEU A 201 -4.85 9.32 -9.67
C LEU A 201 -5.57 8.06 -9.16
N LEU A 202 -4.84 6.97 -9.02
CA LEU A 202 -5.31 5.75 -8.35
C LEU A 202 -4.56 5.59 -7.04
N THR A 203 -5.26 5.24 -5.96
CA THR A 203 -4.63 5.16 -4.64
C THR A 203 -5.21 4.04 -3.78
N SER A 204 -4.52 3.66 -2.71
CA SER A 204 -5.07 2.73 -1.71
C SER A 204 -6.13 3.40 -0.84
N HIS A 205 -5.92 4.67 -0.47
CA HIS A 205 -6.82 5.44 0.38
C HIS A 205 -6.85 6.92 -0.03
N LEU A 206 -8.03 7.47 -0.12
CA LEU A 206 -8.27 8.90 -0.28
C LEU A 206 -8.26 9.58 1.09
N PRO A 207 -7.91 10.88 1.13
CA PRO A 207 -7.94 11.63 2.37
C PRO A 207 -9.35 11.71 2.95
N LYS A 208 -9.43 11.68 4.30
CA LYS A 208 -10.70 11.83 5.02
C LYS A 208 -11.39 13.13 4.62
N ARG A 209 -12.71 13.08 4.48
CA ARG A 209 -13.55 14.23 4.09
C ARG A 209 -13.30 15.42 5.01
N ALA A 210 -13.31 16.62 4.43
CA ALA A 210 -13.14 17.92 5.07
C ALA A 210 -11.78 18.18 5.75
N THR A 211 -10.81 17.28 5.61
CA THR A 211 -9.41 17.51 6.00
C THR A 211 -8.70 18.40 4.98
N GLU A 212 -7.56 18.99 5.36
CA GLU A 212 -6.72 19.77 4.46
C GLU A 212 -6.34 19.03 3.16
N PRO A 213 -5.80 17.79 3.20
CA PRO A 213 -5.48 17.06 1.98
C PRO A 213 -6.71 16.80 1.08
N ASP A 214 -7.89 16.54 1.65
CA ASP A 214 -9.14 16.40 0.87
C ASP A 214 -9.55 17.71 0.19
N ARG A 215 -9.43 18.85 0.89
CA ARG A 215 -9.73 20.18 0.30
C ARG A 215 -8.78 20.49 -0.85
N ILE A 216 -7.48 20.25 -0.68
CA ILE A 216 -6.46 20.47 -1.71
C ILE A 216 -6.73 19.58 -2.93
N LEU A 217 -6.93 18.28 -2.70
CA LEU A 217 -7.17 17.30 -3.77
C LEU A 217 -8.42 17.67 -4.59
N ARG A 218 -9.52 18.04 -3.92
CA ARG A 218 -10.75 18.46 -4.62
C ARG A 218 -10.62 19.76 -5.37
N ALA A 219 -9.87 20.74 -4.84
CA ALA A 219 -9.66 22.02 -5.51
C ALA A 219 -8.91 21.86 -6.84
N ALA A 220 -8.05 20.83 -6.95
CA ALA A 220 -7.29 20.54 -8.16
C ALA A 220 -8.02 19.61 -9.15
N ARG A 221 -9.08 18.91 -8.72
CA ARG A 221 -9.85 18.00 -9.57
C ARG A 221 -10.57 18.78 -10.69
N GLY A 222 -10.56 18.23 -11.89
CA GLY A 222 -11.13 18.84 -13.10
C GLY A 222 -10.19 19.84 -13.79
N ASP A 223 -9.25 20.45 -13.06
CA ASP A 223 -8.28 21.39 -13.63
C ASP A 223 -6.91 20.74 -13.89
N ILE A 224 -6.36 20.03 -12.89
CA ILE A 224 -5.04 19.41 -12.94
C ILE A 224 -5.12 17.93 -13.35
N PHE A 225 -6.17 17.25 -12.91
CA PHE A 225 -6.41 15.83 -13.16
C PHE A 225 -7.91 15.57 -13.24
N VAL A 226 -8.31 14.46 -13.86
CA VAL A 226 -9.71 14.09 -14.09
C VAL A 226 -10.36 13.65 -12.78
N ASP A 227 -9.78 12.64 -12.12
CA ASP A 227 -10.27 12.12 -10.85
C ASP A 227 -9.20 11.43 -10.00
N ALA A 228 -9.53 11.20 -8.73
CA ALA A 228 -8.75 10.42 -7.79
C ALA A 228 -9.63 9.32 -7.18
N LEU A 229 -9.25 8.04 -7.36
CA LEU A 229 -10.05 6.88 -7.00
C LEU A 229 -9.28 5.91 -6.09
N GLU A 230 -9.99 5.28 -5.14
CA GLU A 230 -9.44 4.18 -4.35
C GLU A 230 -9.54 2.87 -5.15
N ILE A 231 -8.42 2.17 -5.33
CA ILE A 231 -8.32 0.98 -6.20
C ILE A 231 -9.23 -0.16 -5.72
N LEU A 232 -9.47 -0.25 -4.42
CA LEU A 232 -10.24 -1.31 -3.78
C LEU A 232 -11.69 -0.91 -3.48
N ASP A 233 -12.10 0.29 -3.85
CA ASP A 233 -13.48 0.75 -3.69
C ASP A 233 -14.40 0.13 -4.75
N ASP A 234 -15.58 -0.34 -4.33
CA ASP A 234 -16.54 -1.03 -5.20
C ASP A 234 -17.07 -0.15 -6.35
N GLY A 235 -17.02 1.19 -6.19
CA GLY A 235 -17.44 2.15 -7.20
C GLY A 235 -16.39 2.41 -8.29
N THR A 236 -15.11 2.12 -8.01
CA THR A 236 -13.99 2.41 -8.91
C THR A 236 -14.11 1.71 -10.27
N PRO A 237 -14.45 0.41 -10.38
CA PRO A 237 -14.63 -0.24 -11.66
C PRO A 237 -15.72 0.42 -12.54
N ALA A 238 -16.80 0.93 -11.94
CA ALA A 238 -17.85 1.61 -12.69
C ALA A 238 -17.40 2.99 -13.20
N ALA A 239 -16.69 3.76 -12.36
CA ALA A 239 -16.11 5.03 -12.76
C ALA A 239 -15.11 4.86 -13.91
N LEU A 240 -14.19 3.91 -13.78
CA LEU A 240 -13.20 3.60 -14.83
C LEU A 240 -13.85 3.15 -16.14
N ARG A 241 -14.91 2.32 -16.10
CA ARG A 241 -15.65 1.94 -17.33
C ARG A 241 -16.28 3.14 -18.01
N SER A 242 -16.83 4.07 -17.24
CA SER A 242 -17.36 5.34 -17.79
C SER A 242 -16.26 6.12 -18.52
N TYR A 243 -15.08 6.20 -17.92
CA TYR A 243 -13.91 6.87 -18.49
C TYR A 243 -13.34 6.18 -19.72
N ALA A 244 -13.32 4.85 -19.74
CA ALA A 244 -12.84 4.08 -20.88
C ALA A 244 -13.73 4.22 -22.11
N THR A 245 -15.02 4.54 -21.93
CA THR A 245 -16.04 4.48 -22.98
C THR A 245 -16.53 5.85 -23.46
N GLY A 246 -16.40 6.90 -22.66
CA GLY A 246 -17.04 8.19 -22.93
C GLY A 246 -16.08 9.31 -23.31
N PRO A 247 -16.55 10.33 -24.05
CA PRO A 247 -15.88 11.62 -24.09
C PRO A 247 -16.02 12.25 -22.70
N LEU A 248 -14.89 12.42 -22.00
CA LEU A 248 -14.87 13.20 -20.77
C LEU A 248 -15.27 14.63 -21.13
N PHE A 249 -16.42 15.07 -20.60
CA PHE A 249 -17.03 16.39 -20.78
C PHE A 249 -17.71 16.60 -22.15
N SER A 250 -19.03 16.75 -22.12
CA SER A 250 -19.82 17.50 -23.12
C SER A 250 -19.92 18.96 -22.70
#